data_AF-A0A7V2QAD5-F1
#
_entry.id   AF-A0A7V2QAD5-F1
#
_cell.length_a   1.000
_cell.length_b   1.000
_cell.length_c   1.000
_cell.angle_alpha   90.00
_cell.angle_beta   90.00
_cell.angle_gamma   90.00
#
_symmetry.space_group_name_H-M   'P 1'
#
loop_
_entity.id
_entity.type
_entity.pdbx_description
1 polymer ?
#
loop_
_entity_poly.entity_id
_entity_poly.type
_entity_poly.pdbx_seq_one_letter_code
_entity_poly.pdbx_strand_id
1 'polypeptide(L)' 'AAEDIPILMRIPLDRRIAEAYSEGEILVEILPEYREQFRELYERIEKAID' A
#
# COMPACT_ATOMS: atom_id res chain seq x y z
N ALA A 1 8.45 22.91 4.07
CA ALA A 1 9.14 22.28 2.92
C ALA A 1 8.62 20.86 2.81
N ALA A 2 8.41 20.34 1.60
CA ALA A 2 8.19 18.90 1.46
C ALA A 2 9.54 18.24 1.74
N GLU A 3 9.61 17.40 2.77
CA GLU A 3 10.74 16.51 3.01
C GLU A 3 10.97 15.68 1.73
N ASP A 4 12.23 15.41 1.37
CA ASP A 4 12.64 14.72 0.12
C ASP A 4 12.40 13.20 0.20
N ILE A 5 11.20 12.81 0.65
CA ILE A 5 10.82 11.43 0.92
C ILE A 5 10.15 10.86 -0.35
N PRO A 6 10.70 9.79 -0.96
CA PRO A 6 10.12 9.20 -2.15
C PRO A 6 8.81 8.47 -1.83
N ILE A 7 7.83 8.63 -2.73
CA ILE A 7 6.58 7.86 -2.67
C ILE A 7 6.79 6.53 -3.39
N LEU A 8 6.82 5.42 -2.64
CA LEU A 8 7.06 4.08 -3.19
C LEU A 8 5.80 3.38 -3.71
N MET A 9 4.62 3.80 -3.28
CA MET A 9 3.32 3.30 -3.74
C MET A 9 2.23 4.34 -3.52
N ARG A 10 1.20 4.34 -4.37
CA ARG A 10 -0.02 5.13 -4.18
C ARG A 10 -1.21 4.20 -4.15
N ILE A 11 -2.05 4.37 -3.13
CA ILE A 11 -3.35 3.70 -3.05
C ILE A 11 -4.41 4.72 -3.48
N PRO A 12 -5.27 4.40 -4.46
CA PRO A 12 -6.35 5.29 -4.89
C PRO A 12 -7.36 5.50 -3.77
N LEU A 13 -8.05 6.64 -3.80
CA LEU A 13 -9.21 6.87 -2.94
C LEU A 13 -10.40 6.07 -3.48
N ASP A 14 -10.57 4.86 -3.00
CA ASP A 14 -11.63 3.92 -3.37
C ASP A 14 -12.48 3.57 -2.14
N ARG A 15 -13.80 3.58 -2.28
CA ARG A 15 -14.74 3.29 -1.20
C ARG A 15 -14.54 1.90 -0.60
N ARG A 16 -14.20 0.90 -1.44
CA ARG A 16 -13.95 -0.49 -1.00
C ARG A 16 -12.78 -0.58 -0.03
N ILE A 17 -11.75 0.23 -0.26
CA ILE A 17 -10.59 0.35 0.62
C ILE A 17 -11.00 1.01 1.93
N ALA A 18 -11.88 2.00 1.84
CA ALA A 18 -12.38 2.72 3.01
C ALA A 18 -13.25 1.88 3.93
N GLU A 19 -14.10 1.05 3.34
CA GLU A 19 -14.94 0.07 4.04
C GLU A 19 -14.06 -0.97 4.75
N ALA A 20 -13.12 -1.59 4.03
CA ALA A 20 -12.24 -2.63 4.58
C ALA A 20 -11.47 -2.15 5.83
N TYR A 21 -10.86 -0.94 5.79
CA TYR A 21 -10.15 -0.45 6.98
C TYR A 21 -11.12 -0.09 8.12
N SER A 22 -12.35 0.35 7.83
CA SER A 22 -13.33 0.76 8.85
C SER A 22 -13.90 -0.43 9.61
N GLU A 23 -13.99 -1.58 8.94
CA GLU A 23 -14.42 -2.85 9.54
C GLU A 23 -13.29 -3.62 10.23
N GLY A 24 -12.05 -3.13 10.12
CA GLY A 24 -10.86 -3.77 10.68
C GLY A 24 -10.37 -4.97 9.87
N GLU A 25 -10.79 -5.07 8.61
CA GLU A 25 -10.41 -6.14 7.70
C GLU A 25 -9.05 -5.88 7.06
N ILE A 26 -8.37 -6.97 6.69
CA ILE A 26 -7.08 -6.88 6.02
C ILE A 26 -7.31 -6.59 4.53
N LEU A 27 -6.79 -5.46 4.05
CA LEU A 27 -6.97 -5.01 2.65
C LEU A 27 -6.62 -6.08 1.61
N VAL A 28 -5.54 -6.84 1.82
CA VAL A 28 -5.10 -7.91 0.89
C VAL A 28 -5.96 -9.17 0.94
N GLU A 29 -6.83 -9.32 1.93
CA GLU A 29 -7.82 -10.40 1.98
C GLU A 29 -9.06 -10.04 1.15
N ILE A 30 -9.51 -8.80 1.25
CA ILE A 30 -10.71 -8.27 0.55
C ILE A 30 -10.42 -7.89 -0.90
N LEU A 31 -9.23 -7.34 -1.17
CA LEU A 31 -8.75 -6.97 -2.50
C LEU A 31 -7.45 -7.73 -2.82
N PRO A 32 -7.54 -9.00 -3.27
CA PRO A 32 -6.38 -9.85 -3.60
C PRO A 32 -5.37 -9.22 -4.57
N GLU A 33 -5.81 -8.29 -5.43
CA GLU A 33 -4.96 -7.55 -6.37
C GLU A 33 -3.89 -6.70 -5.69
N TYR A 34 -4.07 -6.37 -4.41
CA TYR A 34 -3.08 -5.64 -3.63
C TYR A 34 -1.94 -6.53 -3.13
N ARG A 35 -2.09 -7.86 -3.12
CA ARG A 35 -1.03 -8.77 -2.63
C ARG A 35 0.28 -8.56 -3.36
N GLU A 36 0.23 -8.53 -4.69
CA GLU A 36 1.43 -8.35 -5.50
C GLU A 36 1.99 -6.92 -5.38
N GLN A 37 1.12 -5.91 -5.35
CA GLN A 37 1.54 -4.51 -5.13
C GLN A 37 2.27 -4.32 -3.79
N PHE A 38 1.80 -4.96 -2.72
CA PHE A 38 2.47 -4.90 -1.42
C PHE A 38 3.80 -5.67 -1.40
N ARG A 39 3.94 -6.77 -2.17
CA ARG A 39 5.22 -7.46 -2.35
C ARG A 39 6.22 -6.58 -3.10
N GLU A 40 5.81 -5.97 -4.21
CA GLU A 40 6.64 -5.03 -4.95
C GLU A 40 7.05 -3.81 -4.11
N LEU A 41 6.14 -3.30 -3.28
CA LEU A 41 6.44 -2.24 -2.32
C LEU A 41 7.51 -2.69 -1.30
N TYR A 42 7.40 -3.89 -0.76
CA TYR A 42 8.39 -4.44 0.17
C TYR A 42 9.78 -4.53 -0.48
N GLU A 43 9.87 -5.07 -1.70
CA GLU A 43 11.14 -5.11 -2.45
C GLU A 43 11.71 -3.72 -2.74
N ARG A 44 10.85 -2.73 -2.99
CA ARG A 44 11.26 -1.32 -3.16
C ARG A 44 11.81 -0.72 -1.88
N ILE A 45 11.25 -1.08 -0.72
CA ILE A 45 11.73 -0.64 0.58
C ILE A 45 13.11 -1.24 0.85
N GLU A 46 13.30 -2.54 0.63
CA GLU A 46 14.61 -3.20 0.79
C GLU A 46 15.69 -2.51 -0.04
N LYS A 47 15.42 -2.27 -1.33
CA LYS A 47 16.32 -1.57 -2.25
C LYS A 47 16.62 -0.11 -1.88
N ALA A 48 15.78 0.52 -1.04
CA ALA A 48 15.99 1.90 -0.60
C ALA A 48 16.83 1.99 0.67
N ILE A 49 17.05 0.87 1.37
CA ILE A 49 17.84 0.78 2.60
C ILE A 49 19.27 0.29 2.29
N ASP A 50 19.48 -0.38 1.15
CA ASP A 50 20.79 -0.74 0.58
C ASP A 50 21.50 0.47 -0.07
#